data_AF-A0A841FQG6-F1
#
_entry.id   AF-A0A841FQG6-F1
#
_cell.length_a   1.000
_cell.length_b   1.000
_cell.length_c   1.000
_cell.angle_alpha   90.00
_cell.angle_beta   90.00
_cell.angle_gamma   90.00
#
_symmetry.space_group_name_H-M   'P 1'
#
loop_
_entity.id
_entity.type
_entity.pdbx_description
1 polymer ?
#
loop_
_entity_poly.entity_id
_entity_poly.type
_entity_poly.pdbx_seq_one_letter_code
_entity_poly.pdbx_strand_id
1 'polypeptide(L)' 'MPGFVSRIRPSKPAAVFGAVAGVALLVFGFVTFGTDAGAFIWLWGAFGVGIIAFNLWAAFSRKGASEVVESDERA' A
#
# COMPACT_ATOMS: atom_id res chain seq x y z
N MET A 1 -25.69 17.11 17.64
CA MET A 1 -24.61 17.76 16.86
C MET A 1 -24.37 16.90 15.62
N PRO A 2 -24.50 17.43 14.40
CA PRO A 2 -24.13 16.66 13.21
C PRO A 2 -22.60 16.46 13.23
N GLY A 3 -22.17 15.20 13.33
CA GLY A 3 -20.76 14.84 13.31
C GLY A 3 -20.19 14.96 11.90
N PHE A 4 -19.07 15.67 11.75
CA PHE A 4 -18.31 15.68 10.52
C PHE A 4 -17.66 14.30 10.33
N VAL A 5 -18.19 13.48 9.41
CA VAL A 5 -17.51 12.26 8.95
C VAL A 5 -16.52 12.68 7.87
N SER A 6 -15.27 12.93 8.25
CA SER A 6 -14.21 13.21 7.28
C SER A 6 -13.83 11.91 6.55
N ARG A 7 -14.25 11.76 5.30
CA ARG A 7 -13.82 10.67 4.42
C ARG A 7 -12.36 10.92 4.00
N ILE A 8 -11.41 10.25 4.65
CA ILE A 8 -9.99 10.32 4.28
C ILE A 8 -9.81 9.59 2.95
N ARG A 9 -9.63 10.36 1.86
CA ARG A 9 -9.33 9.79 0.55
C ARG A 9 -7.89 9.26 0.56
N PRO A 10 -7.63 7.99 0.19
CA PRO A 10 -6.27 7.50 0.09
C PRO A 10 -5.49 8.32 -0.93
N SER A 11 -4.35 8.88 -0.52
CA SER A 11 -3.50 9.72 -1.35
C SER A 11 -2.68 8.85 -2.30
N LYS A 12 -3.14 8.76 -3.56
CA LYS A 12 -2.43 8.04 -4.64
C LYS A 12 -0.93 8.38 -4.73
N PRO A 13 -0.48 9.65 -4.56
CA PRO A 13 0.94 9.98 -4.55
C PRO A 13 1.72 9.33 -3.41
N ALA A 14 1.12 9.23 -2.21
CA ALA A 14 1.76 8.59 -1.07
C ALA A 14 1.89 7.07 -1.29
N ALA A 15 0.89 6.44 -1.91
CA ALA A 15 0.96 5.02 -2.25
C ALA A 15 2.09 4.73 -3.26
N VAL A 16 2.27 5.58 -4.27
CA VAL A 16 3.39 5.47 -5.23
C VAL A 16 4.73 5.69 -4.53
N PHE A 17 4.86 6.74 -3.71
CA PHE A 17 6.09 7.00 -2.96
C PHE A 17 6.45 5.82 -2.04
N GLY A 18 5.48 5.31 -1.29
CA GLY A 18 5.66 4.15 -0.41
C GLY A 18 6.07 2.90 -1.18
N ALA A 19 5.50 2.66 -2.37
CA ALA A 19 5.90 1.56 -3.23
C ALA A 19 7.36 1.70 -3.70
N VAL A 20 7.75 2.88 -4.18
CA VAL A 20 9.14 3.13 -4.63
C VAL A 20 10.14 2.97 -3.49
N ALA A 21 9.85 3.57 -2.33
CA ALA A 21 10.71 3.45 -1.15
C ALA A 21 10.79 2.00 -0.64
N GLY A 22 9.66 1.28 -0.64
CA GLY A 22 9.60 -0.13 -0.25
C GLY A 22 10.41 -1.03 -1.18
N VAL A 23 10.31 -0.84 -2.50
CA VAL A 23 11.14 -1.57 -3.47
C VAL A 23 12.62 -1.26 -3.25
N ALA A 24 12.99 0.01 -3.06
CA ALA A 24 14.38 0.40 -2.82
C ALA A 24 14.96 -0.26 -1.56
N LEU A 25 14.20 -0.31 -0.46
CA LEU A 25 14.59 -0.98 0.77
C LEU A 25 14.73 -2.51 0.59
N LEU A 26 13.82 -3.14 -0.15
CA LEU A 26 13.94 -4.56 -0.48
C LEU A 26 15.21 -4.83 -1.27
N VAL A 27 15.46 -4.08 -2.34
CA VAL A 27 16.67 -4.24 -3.15
C VAL A 27 17.92 -4.04 -2.29
N PHE A 28 17.95 -2.99 -1.46
CA PHE A 28 19.06 -2.73 -0.55
C PHE A 28 19.30 -3.90 0.42
N GLY A 29 18.25 -4.44 1.04
CA GLY A 29 18.35 -5.58 1.94
C GLY A 29 18.88 -6.83 1.24
N PHE A 30 18.41 -7.13 0.04
CA PHE A 30 18.88 -8.27 -0.75
C PHE A 30 20.34 -8.11 -1.20
N VAL A 31 20.74 -6.92 -1.64
CA VAL A 31 22.13 -6.67 -2.07
C VAL A 31 23.08 -6.73 -0.88
N THR A 32 22.67 -6.23 0.28
CA THR A 32 23.55 -6.15 1.46
C THR A 32 23.68 -7.50 2.19
N PHE A 33 22.60 -8.29 2.24
CA PHE A 33 22.53 -9.47 3.10
C PHE A 33 22.17 -10.77 2.37
N GLY A 34 21.89 -10.73 1.08
CA GLY A 34 21.30 -11.85 0.33
C GLY A 34 22.17 -13.10 0.23
N THR A 35 23.50 -12.95 0.28
CA THR A 35 24.42 -14.09 0.25
C THR A 35 24.54 -14.77 1.62
N ASP A 36 24.44 -14.00 2.71
CA ASP A 36 24.71 -14.48 4.07
C ASP A 36 23.44 -14.95 4.78
N ALA A 37 22.28 -14.40 4.42
CA ALA A 37 20.99 -14.72 5.04
C ALA A 37 20.35 -16.04 4.55
N GLY A 38 20.89 -16.66 3.50
CA GLY A 38 20.40 -17.92 2.94
C GLY A 38 18.93 -17.85 2.47
N ALA A 39 18.24 -19.00 2.45
CA ALA A 39 16.87 -19.08 1.93
C ALA A 39 15.84 -18.20 2.68
N PHE A 40 16.15 -17.76 3.91
CA PHE A 40 15.25 -16.98 4.75
C PHE A 40 14.99 -15.57 4.21
N ILE A 41 15.92 -14.97 3.47
CA ILE A 41 15.72 -13.63 2.90
C ILE A 41 14.63 -13.60 1.83
N TRP A 42 14.40 -14.73 1.14
CA TRP A 42 13.32 -14.86 0.17
C TRP A 42 11.93 -14.79 0.79
N LEU A 43 11.77 -15.26 2.04
CA LEU A 43 10.51 -15.11 2.79
C LEU A 43 10.18 -13.63 2.99
N TRP A 44 11.16 -12.84 3.45
CA TRP A 44 11.00 -11.41 3.66
C TRP A 44 10.84 -10.64 2.36
N GLY A 45 11.52 -11.05 1.29
CA GLY A 45 11.32 -10.51 -0.05
C GLY A 45 9.89 -10.71 -0.55
N ALA A 46 9.39 -11.94 -0.48
CA ALA A 46 8.01 -12.24 -0.87
C ALA A 46 7.00 -11.46 -0.01
N PHE A 47 7.25 -11.35 1.30
CA PHE A 47 6.40 -10.59 2.21
C PHE A 47 6.37 -9.10 1.86
N GLY A 48 7.53 -8.47 1.63
CA GLY A 48 7.61 -7.07 1.24
C GLY A 48 6.96 -6.78 -0.11
N VAL A 49 7.16 -7.64 -1.11
CA VAL A 49 6.46 -7.55 -2.41
C VAL A 49 4.95 -7.63 -2.21
N GLY A 50 4.48 -8.55 -1.35
CA GLY A 50 3.07 -8.68 -1.00
C GLY A 50 2.50 -7.40 -0.39
N ILE A 51 3.21 -6.77 0.55
CA ILE A 51 2.80 -5.49 1.16
C ILE A 51 2.69 -4.38 0.11
N ILE A 52 3.69 -4.26 -0.77
CA ILE A 52 3.72 -3.22 -1.81
C ILE A 52 2.56 -3.43 -2.79
N ALA A 53 2.36 -4.66 -3.26
CA ALA A 53 1.27 -5.02 -4.14
C ALA A 53 -0.10 -4.76 -3.50
N PHE A 54 -0.26 -5.11 -2.23
CA PHE A 54 -1.48 -4.87 -1.48
C PHE A 54 -1.77 -3.36 -1.31
N ASN A 55 -0.76 -2.56 -0.96
CA ASN A 55 -0.90 -1.11 -0.82
C ASN A 55 -1.27 -0.43 -2.14
N LEU A 56 -0.60 -0.81 -3.23
CA LEU A 56 -0.94 -0.31 -4.57
C LEU A 56 -2.35 -0.75 -4.97
N TRP A 57 -2.71 -2.02 -4.76
CA TRP A 57 -4.06 -2.50 -5.06
C TRP A 57 -5.12 -1.75 -4.26
N ALA A 58 -4.93 -1.54 -2.96
CA ALA A 58 -5.85 -0.77 -2.12
C ALA A 58 -6.00 0.69 -2.59
N ALA A 59 -4.91 1.31 -3.04
CA ALA A 59 -4.91 2.70 -3.50
C ALA A 59 -5.51 2.89 -4.91
N PHE A 60 -5.42 1.88 -5.78
CA PHE A 60 -5.81 1.97 -7.20
C PHE A 60 -7.04 1.12 -7.59
N SER A 61 -7.50 0.20 -6.75
CA SER A 61 -8.66 -0.64 -7.05
C SER A 61 -9.93 0.20 -7.18
N ARG A 62 -10.54 0.16 -8.38
CA ARG A 62 -11.85 0.76 -8.66
C ARG A 62 -12.99 0.24 -7.76
N LYS A 63 -12.77 -0.86 -7.03
CA LYS A 63 -13.71 -1.47 -6.07
C LYS A 63 -13.19 -1.50 -4.62
N GLY A 64 -12.00 -0.93 -4.35
CA GLY A 64 -11.31 -1.03 -3.04
C GLY A 64 -11.55 0.12 -2.07
N ALA A 65 -12.18 1.20 -2.53
CA ALA A 65 -12.87 2.12 -1.65
C ALA A 65 -14.32 2.00 -2.08
N SER A 66 -15.16 1.56 -1.16
CA SER A 66 -16.56 1.89 -1.20
C SER A 66 -16.68 3.36 -1.61
N GLU A 67 -17.06 3.54 -2.86
CA GLU A 67 -17.93 4.63 -3.25
C GLU A 67 -19.21 4.45 -2.39
N VAL A 68 -19.11 4.74 -1.09
CA VAL A 68 -20.19 5.45 -0.41
C VAL A 68 -20.02 6.89 -0.89
N VAL A 69 -20.30 7.09 -2.17
CA VAL A 69 -21.41 7.99 -2.49
C VAL A 69 -22.58 7.25 -1.80
N GLU A 70 -22.85 7.43 -0.50
CA GLU A 70 -23.44 8.66 0.05
C GLU A 70 -23.75 9.61 -1.10
N SER A 71 -24.66 9.11 -1.95
CA SER A 71 -25.76 9.89 -2.42
C SER A 71 -26.29 10.58 -1.16
N ASP A 72 -25.72 11.75 -0.87
CA ASP A 72 -26.41 12.80 -0.15
C ASP A 72 -27.56 13.21 -1.08
N GLU A 73 -28.50 12.28 -1.27
CA GLU A 73 -29.77 12.49 -1.93
C GLU A 73 -30.68 13.03 -0.85
N ARG A 74 -30.36 14.26 -0.44
CA ARG A 74 -31.38 15.16 0.08
C ARG A 74 -32.11 15.74 -1.12
N ALA A 75 -33.26 15.15 -1.42
CA ALA A 75 -34.41 15.85 -1.97
C ALA A 75 -35.56 15.70 -0.97
#